data_AF-A0A2T1E8Q8-F1
#
_entry.id   AF-A0A2T1E8Q8-F1
#
_cell.length_a   1.000
_cell.length_b   1.000
_cell.length_c   1.000
_cell.angle_alpha   90.00
_cell.angle_beta   90.00
_cell.angle_gamma   90.00
#
_symmetry.space_group_name_H-M   'P 1'
#
loop_
_entity.id
_entity.type
_entity.pdbx_description
1 polymer ?
#
loop_
_entity_poly.entity_id
_entity_poly.type
_entity_poly.pdbx_seq_one_letter_code
_entity_poly.pdbx_strand_id
1 'polypeptide(L)'
;MKLDAAPNSVTTSEKPLIAIAPNNQRSSISAIFGSTFLTIFLAELGDKTQLATLLMSAESQKPWVVFLGASTALVSTSLLGVIVGRWIASRFTPKTIEIAAGISLLLISATLLWDVIVG
;
A
#
# COMPACT_ATOMS: atom_id res chain seq x y z
N MET A 1 11.89 80.66 3.09
CA MET A 1 12.39 79.67 2.12
C MET A 1 11.85 78.32 2.56
N LYS A 2 10.87 77.81 1.80
CA LYS A 2 10.27 76.48 1.94
C LYS A 2 11.28 75.45 1.43
N LEU A 3 11.55 74.41 2.22
CA LEU A 3 12.11 73.11 1.84
C LEU A 3 11.32 72.12 2.71
N ASP A 4 10.14 71.65 2.32
CA ASP A 4 9.77 70.81 1.18
C ASP A 4 10.48 69.45 1.21
N ALA A 5 9.63 68.43 1.42
CA ALA A 5 9.80 67.03 1.06
C ALA A 5 10.81 66.18 1.83
N ALA A 6 10.29 65.42 2.79
CA ALA A 6 10.59 63.98 2.79
C ALA A 6 10.12 63.40 1.45
N PRO A 7 10.92 62.56 0.79
CA PRO A 7 10.28 61.33 0.32
C PRO A 7 11.13 60.07 0.48
N ASN A 8 10.56 59.14 1.26
CA ASN A 8 10.37 57.74 0.94
C ASN A 8 11.15 57.15 -0.26
N SER A 9 12.12 56.31 0.05
CA SER A 9 12.44 55.12 -0.76
C SER A 9 12.98 54.01 0.13
N VAL A 10 12.17 53.59 1.11
CA VAL A 10 12.20 52.18 1.51
C VAL A 10 11.77 51.44 0.26
N THR A 11 12.74 50.94 -0.48
CA THR A 11 12.54 49.95 -1.52
C THR A 11 12.03 48.69 -0.83
N THR A 12 10.73 48.67 -0.55
CA THR A 12 9.96 47.45 -0.35
C THR A 12 10.13 46.63 -1.62
N SER A 13 11.19 45.83 -1.66
CA SER A 13 11.26 44.65 -2.49
C SER A 13 10.19 43.71 -1.95
N GLU A 14 8.93 43.97 -2.33
CA GLU A 14 7.89 42.97 -2.28
C GLU A 14 8.27 41.92 -3.31
N LYS A 15 9.15 41.01 -2.88
CA LYS A 15 9.22 39.66 -3.44
C LYS A 15 7.78 39.16 -3.45
N PRO A 16 7.20 38.77 -4.59
CA PRO A 16 5.83 38.31 -4.61
C PRO A 16 5.75 37.17 -3.60
N LEU A 17 4.99 37.41 -2.53
CA LEU A 17 4.62 36.36 -1.59
C LEU A 17 4.05 35.26 -2.47
N ILE A 18 4.72 34.11 -2.48
CA ILE A 18 4.23 32.93 -3.19
C ILE A 18 2.82 32.72 -2.69
N ALA A 19 1.84 33.00 -3.54
CA ALA A 19 0.44 32.79 -3.24
C ALA A 19 0.28 31.27 -3.20
N ILE A 20 0.41 30.69 -2.01
CA ILE A 20 0.12 29.29 -1.75
C ILE A 20 -1.40 29.18 -1.89
N ALA A 21 -1.85 28.85 -3.10
CA ALA A 21 -3.25 28.57 -3.37
C ALA A 21 -3.69 27.47 -2.40
N PRO A 22 -4.79 27.66 -1.65
CA PRO A 22 -5.27 26.65 -0.73
C PRO A 22 -5.57 25.37 -1.50
N ASN A 23 -4.71 24.37 -1.35
CA ASN A 23 -4.89 23.04 -1.91
C ASN A 23 -6.07 22.38 -1.18
N ASN A 24 -7.28 22.62 -1.66
CA ASN A 24 -8.49 22.02 -1.14
C ASN A 24 -8.64 20.60 -1.71
N GLN A 25 -7.66 19.74 -1.43
CA GLN A 25 -7.72 18.29 -1.61
C GLN A 25 -8.71 17.70 -0.59
N ARG A 26 -9.99 18.03 -0.75
CA ARG A 26 -11.07 17.23 -0.16
C ARG A 26 -11.18 15.96 -0.99
N SER A 27 -10.27 15.01 -0.75
CA SER A 27 -10.46 13.65 -1.23
C SER A 27 -11.76 13.15 -0.60
N SER A 28 -12.79 13.04 -1.44
CA SER A 28 -14.07 12.49 -1.00
C SER A 28 -13.80 11.08 -0.47
N ILE A 29 -14.36 10.72 0.68
CA ILE A 29 -14.18 9.38 1.27
C ILE A 29 -14.55 8.30 0.24
N SER A 30 -15.55 8.56 -0.60
CA SER A 30 -15.92 7.69 -1.73
C SER A 30 -14.82 7.55 -2.78
N ALA A 31 -14.05 8.60 -3.06
CA ALA A 31 -12.93 8.56 -3.98
C ALA A 31 -11.78 7.72 -3.41
N ILE A 32 -11.47 7.86 -2.11
CA ILE A 32 -10.45 7.06 -1.43
C ILE A 32 -10.85 5.58 -1.42
N PHE A 33 -12.09 5.28 -1.01
CA PHE A 33 -12.62 3.91 -1.02
C PHE A 33 -12.59 3.31 -2.42
N GLY A 34 -13.06 4.05 -3.43
CA GLY A 34 -13.08 3.59 -4.81
C GLY A 34 -11.68 3.31 -5.37
N SER A 35 -10.72 4.22 -5.14
CA SER A 35 -9.34 4.03 -5.60
C SER A 35 -8.66 2.85 -4.90
N THR A 36 -8.77 2.76 -3.57
CA THR A 36 -8.13 1.71 -2.79
C THR A 36 -8.75 0.35 -3.10
N PHE A 37 -10.09 0.26 -3.19
CA PHE A 37 -10.77 -0.96 -3.60
C PHE A 37 -10.32 -1.39 -4.99
N LEU A 38 -10.35 -0.50 -5.99
CA LEU A 38 -10.01 -0.87 -7.36
C LEU A 38 -8.54 -1.28 -7.49
N THR A 39 -7.61 -0.57 -6.84
CA THR A 39 -6.19 -0.92 -6.84
C THR A 39 -5.93 -2.28 -6.19
N ILE A 40 -6.49 -2.52 -5.00
CA ILE A 40 -6.31 -3.80 -4.30
C ILE A 40 -7.01 -4.92 -5.07
N PHE A 41 -8.24 -4.69 -5.53
CA PHE A 41 -8.99 -5.66 -6.31
C PHE A 41 -8.24 -6.09 -7.56
N LEU A 42 -7.70 -5.15 -8.35
CA LEU A 42 -6.89 -5.48 -9.52
C LEU A 42 -5.58 -6.19 -9.16
N ALA A 43 -4.94 -5.80 -8.05
CA ALA A 43 -3.72 -6.46 -7.58
C ALA A 43 -3.97 -7.91 -7.11
N GLU A 44 -5.16 -8.19 -6.56
CA GLU A 44 -5.54 -9.51 -6.06
C GLU A 44 -6.35 -10.35 -7.06
N LEU A 45 -6.81 -9.78 -8.17
CA LEU A 45 -7.68 -10.46 -9.14
C LEU A 45 -6.93 -11.62 -9.79
N GLY A 46 -7.38 -12.85 -9.55
CA GLY A 46 -6.73 -14.04 -10.11
C GLY A 46 -5.53 -14.52 -9.31
N ASP A 47 -5.40 -14.14 -8.04
CA ASP A 47 -4.47 -14.81 -7.15
C ASP A 47 -4.73 -16.32 -7.13
N LYS A 48 -3.65 -17.10 -7.05
CA LYS A 48 -3.68 -18.57 -6.99
C LYS A 48 -4.58 -19.06 -5.85
N THR A 49 -4.66 -18.31 -4.75
CA THR A 49 -5.55 -18.63 -3.61
C THR A 49 -7.03 -18.52 -3.99
N GLN A 50 -7.41 -17.56 -4.85
CA GLN A 50 -8.80 -17.41 -5.32
C GLN A 50 -9.19 -18.56 -6.24
N LEU A 51 -8.31 -18.94 -7.17
CA LEU A 51 -8.53 -20.10 -8.05
C LEU A 51 -8.56 -21.42 -7.26
N ALA A 52 -7.67 -21.60 -6.29
CA ALA A 52 -7.67 -22.79 -5.43
C ALA A 52 -8.98 -22.90 -4.62
N THR A 53 -9.46 -21.79 -4.05
CA THR A 53 -10.74 -21.77 -3.31
C THR A 53 -11.92 -22.05 -4.22
N LEU A 54 -11.94 -21.47 -5.42
CA LEU A 54 -12.99 -21.69 -6.41
C LEU A 54 -13.02 -23.14 -6.91
N LEU A 55 -11.86 -23.72 -7.23
CA LEU A 55 -11.73 -25.13 -7.64
C LEU A 55 -12.17 -26.07 -6.52
N MET A 56 -11.70 -25.83 -5.29
CA MET A 56 -12.07 -26.64 -4.13
C MET A 56 -13.56 -26.55 -3.82
N SER A 57 -14.18 -25.37 -4.02
CA SER A 57 -15.63 -25.16 -3.92
C SER A 57 -16.41 -25.77 -5.07
N ALA A 58 -15.83 -25.87 -6.27
CA ALA A 58 -16.46 -26.50 -7.42
C ALA A 58 -16.39 -28.04 -7.34
N GLU A 59 -15.30 -28.59 -6.78
CA GLU A 59 -15.14 -30.03 -6.55
C GLU A 59 -15.96 -30.52 -5.36
N SER A 60 -16.06 -29.70 -4.32
CA SER A 60 -16.89 -30.03 -3.15
C SER A 60 -18.36 -29.78 -3.48
N GLN A 61 -19.17 -30.84 -3.47
CA GLN A 61 -20.65 -30.78 -3.47
C GLN A 61 -21.25 -30.05 -2.25
N LYS A 62 -20.42 -29.36 -1.44
CA LYS A 62 -20.73 -28.68 -0.18
C LYS A 62 -19.94 -27.36 -0.08
N PRO A 63 -20.35 -26.28 -0.79
CA PRO A 63 -19.61 -25.01 -0.83
C PRO A 63 -19.40 -24.37 0.55
N TRP A 64 -20.34 -24.56 1.47
CA TRP A 64 -20.24 -24.05 2.85
C TRP A 64 -19.07 -24.63 3.64
N VAL A 65 -18.70 -25.89 3.39
CA VAL A 65 -17.57 -26.54 4.09
C VAL A 65 -16.25 -25.96 3.60
N VAL A 66 -16.14 -25.70 2.29
CA VAL A 66 -14.95 -25.05 1.70
C VAL A 66 -14.81 -23.63 2.20
N PHE A 67 -15.91 -22.88 2.26
CA PHE A 67 -15.89 -21.53 2.83
C PHE A 67 -15.39 -21.52 4.27
N LEU A 68 -15.92 -22.38 5.13
CA LEU A 68 -15.49 -22.48 6.53
C LEU A 68 -14.03 -22.94 6.65
N GLY A 69 -13.60 -23.90 5.82
CA GLY A 69 -12.22 -24.38 5.78
C GLY A 69 -11.24 -23.27 5.37
N ALA A 70 -11.52 -22.59 4.25
CA ALA A 70 -10.70 -21.49 3.76
C ALA A 70 -10.67 -20.31 4.73
N SER A 71 -11.82 -19.94 5.30
CA SER A 71 -11.91 -18.88 6.32
C SER A 71 -11.10 -19.22 7.57
N THR A 72 -11.23 -20.44 8.08
CA THR A 72 -10.47 -20.89 9.27
C THR A 72 -8.96 -20.96 8.97
N ALA A 73 -8.58 -21.42 7.78
CA ALA A 73 -7.19 -21.45 7.35
C ALA A 73 -6.60 -20.04 7.25
N LEU A 74 -7.35 -19.08 6.70
CA LEU A 74 -6.94 -17.67 6.58
C LEU A 74 -6.76 -17.04 7.96
N VAL A 75 -7.72 -17.21 8.86
CA VAL A 75 -7.63 -16.69 10.24
C VAL A 75 -6.44 -17.31 10.97
N SER A 76 -6.25 -18.63 10.87
CA SER A 76 -5.14 -19.33 11.51
C SER A 76 -3.79 -18.86 10.98
N THR A 77 -3.66 -18.72 9.66
CA THR A 77 -2.43 -18.25 9.01
C THR A 77 -2.12 -16.81 9.39
N SER A 78 -3.14 -15.94 9.42
CA SER A 78 -3.00 -14.54 9.84
C SER A 78 -2.57 -14.44 11.30
N LEU A 79 -3.17 -15.25 12.19
CA LEU A 79 -2.80 -15.28 13.60
C LEU A 79 -1.35 -15.72 13.80
N LEU A 80 -0.93 -16.79 13.12
CA LEU A 80 0.46 -17.25 13.13
C LEU A 80 1.41 -16.18 12.59
N GLY A 81 1.04 -15.53 11.49
CA GLY A 81 1.81 -14.44 10.89
C GLY A 81 1.99 -13.26 11.86
N VAL A 82 0.94 -12.88 12.60
CA VAL A 82 1.02 -11.82 13.61
C VAL A 82 1.92 -12.23 14.78
N ILE A 83 1.82 -13.46 15.28
CA ILE A 83 2.65 -13.94 16.39
C ILE A 83 4.13 -13.94 15.99
N VAL A 84 4.44 -14.53 14.84
CA VAL A 84 5.80 -14.60 14.29
C VAL A 84 6.32 -13.20 13.96
N GLY A 85 5.49 -12.37 13.32
CA GLY A 85 5.81 -10.99 12.96
C GLY A 85 6.11 -10.13 14.20
N ARG A 86 5.32 -10.24 15.27
CA ARG A 86 5.60 -9.54 16.54
C ARG A 86 6.91 -10.02 17.17
N TRP A 87 7.18 -11.32 17.13
CA TRP A 87 8.43 -11.87 17.65
C TRP A 87 9.65 -11.34 16.88
N ILE A 88 9.61 -11.33 15.55
CA ILE A 88 10.65 -10.76 14.69
C ILE A 88 10.79 -9.25 14.93
N ALA A 89 9.69 -8.51 14.96
CA ALA A 89 9.71 -7.06 15.19
C ALA A 89 10.29 -6.68 16.56
N SER A 90 10.21 -7.57 17.56
CA SER A 90 10.82 -7.36 18.88
C SER A 90 12.34 -7.56 18.90
N ARG A 91 12.90 -8.29 17.93
CA ARG A 91 14.33 -8.66 17.88
C ARG A 91 15.12 -7.90 16.82
N PHE A 92 14.47 -7.41 15.78
CA PHE A 92 15.11 -6.79 14.62
C PHE A 92 14.69 -5.33 14.44
N THR A 93 15.64 -4.49 14.01
CA THR A 93 15.37 -3.09 13.64
C THR A 93 14.45 -3.05 12.40
N PRO A 94 13.49 -2.11 12.32
CA PRO A 94 12.54 -2.01 11.19
C PRO A 94 13.22 -2.01 9.82
N LYS A 95 14.38 -1.34 9.70
CA LYS A 95 15.17 -1.26 8.47
C LYS A 95 15.65 -2.63 7.97
N THR A 96 15.99 -3.54 8.88
CA THR A 96 16.40 -4.91 8.52
C THR A 96 15.24 -5.70 7.94
N ILE A 97 14.04 -5.54 8.52
CA ILE A 97 12.82 -6.22 8.06
C ILE A 97 12.42 -5.73 6.66
N GLU A 98 12.50 -4.42 6.42
CA GLU A 98 12.21 -3.82 5.11
C GLU A 98 13.15 -4.31 4.01
N ILE A 99 14.46 -4.30 4.28
CA ILE A 99 15.47 -4.82 3.34
C ILE A 99 15.25 -6.31 3.10
N ALA A 100 14.98 -7.10 4.15
CA ALA A 100 14.72 -8.53 4.03
C ALA A 100 13.49 -8.80 3.16
N ALA A 101 12.38 -8.08 3.38
CA ALA A 101 11.17 -8.21 2.58
C ALA A 101 11.42 -7.87 1.10
N GLY A 102 12.17 -6.81 0.81
CA GLY A 102 12.56 -6.45 -0.56
C GLY A 102 13.41 -7.52 -1.24
N ILE A 103 14.40 -8.07 -0.53
CA ILE A 103 15.24 -9.16 -1.05
C ILE A 103 14.41 -10.41 -1.30
N SER A 104 13.54 -10.80 -0.36
CA SER A 104 12.64 -11.95 -0.54
C SER A 104 11.75 -11.79 -1.77
N LEU A 105 11.23 -10.58 -2.01
CA LEU A 105 10.40 -10.30 -3.19
C LEU A 105 11.19 -10.41 -4.49
N LEU A 106 12.42 -9.88 -4.54
CA LEU A 106 13.30 -10.02 -5.71
C LEU A 106 13.68 -11.49 -5.97
N LEU A 107 13.95 -12.26 -4.92
CA LEU A 107 14.26 -13.68 -5.04
C LEU A 107 13.08 -14.45 -5.62
N ILE A 108 11.87 -14.27 -5.06
CA ILE A 108 10.65 -14.93 -5.57
C ILE A 108 10.40 -14.56 -7.04
N SER A 109 10.57 -13.28 -7.38
CA SER A 109 10.43 -12.82 -8.76
C SER A 109 11.45 -13.46 -9.69
N ALA A 110 12.72 -13.54 -9.28
CA ALA A 110 13.78 -14.16 -10.06
C ALA A 110 13.56 -15.66 -10.26
N THR A 111 13.15 -16.39 -9.21
CA THR A 111 12.86 -17.83 -9.30
C THR A 111 11.69 -18.11 -10.23
N LEU A 112 10.62 -17.31 -10.15
CA LEU A 112 9.48 -17.46 -11.06
C LEU A 112 9.87 -17.16 -12.52
N LEU A 113 10.69 -16.14 -12.75
CA LEU A 113 11.15 -15.81 -14.09
C LEU A 113 12.03 -16.94 -14.68
N TRP A 114 12.89 -17.53 -13.85
CA TRP A 114 13.72 -18.67 -14.25
C TRP A 114 12.87 -19.89 -14.61
N ASP A 115 11.90 -20.24 -13.78
CA ASP A 115 10.97 -21.35 -14.03
C ASP A 115 10.18 -21.14 -15.33
N VAL A 116 9.80 -19.90 -15.66
CA VAL A 116 9.09 -19.58 -16.91
C VAL A 116 10.00 -19.64 -18.14
N ILE A 117 11.29 -19.38 -18.00
CA ILE A 117 12.25 -19.42 -19.12
C ILE A 117 12.70 -20.85 -19.42
N VAL A 118 12.86 -21.67 -18.37
CA VAL A 118 13.41 -23.03 -18.48
C VAL A 118 12.33 -24.10 -18.58
N GLY A 119 11.15 -23.86 -18.02
CA GLY A 119 9.98 -24.75 -18.09
C GLY A 119 9.14 -24.50 -19.33
#